data_AF-A0A7R9VY94-F1
#
_entry.id   AF-A0A7R9VY94-F1
#
_cell.length_a   1.000
_cell.length_b   1.000
_cell.length_c   1.000
_cell.angle_alpha   90.00
_cell.angle_beta   90.00
_cell.angle_gamma   90.00
#
_symmetry.space_group_name_H-M   'P 1'
#
loop_
_entity.id
_entity.type
_entity.pdbx_description
1 polymer ?
#
loop_
_entity_poly.entity_id
_entity_poly.type
_entity_poly.pdbx_seq_one_letter_code
_entity_poly.pdbx_strand_id
1 'polypeptide(L)'
;PAPPGAPKFDALLGAGGAGFEWAVRDSYDVERLSVALPRPPVRASALPAKAESEADLAGGGGGNGSSDTIEADDLGDVLDDDDDDDEDDDEDDDKHSGARGAGSAASAPADPELSFMREVSETFLRCIQLRFEPTNAIIELNGLKIAEDRTFADCARYIFTTLLSLCLPASPMFAAGEYANLFPAAAPDVSTTEGKVTLLRAFKARLSQWGELMARFLKSEDDQVELLLTFEEFCGNEGVFESPGAQGGAFAALFPQVLQALYDLDVISEEAVLAWADEKEHADAQERVFLDRSSKFIEWLRTADDDDDDEEDDDDEEDDEEE
;
A
#
# COMPACT_ATOMS: atom_id res chain seq x y z
N PRO A 1 1.57 14.01 -6.33
CA PRO A 1 2.64 15.01 -6.19
C PRO A 1 2.17 16.06 -5.20
N ALA A 2 2.81 16.16 -4.03
CA ALA A 2 2.47 17.20 -3.05
C ALA A 2 2.39 18.59 -3.72
N PRO A 3 1.39 19.42 -3.40
CA PRO A 3 1.17 20.70 -4.09
C PRO A 3 2.42 21.61 -4.01
N PRO A 4 2.78 22.29 -5.12
CA PRO A 4 3.99 23.09 -5.19
C PRO A 4 3.85 24.39 -4.38
N GLY A 5 4.25 24.35 -3.10
CA GLY A 5 4.24 25.54 -2.23
C GLY A 5 4.01 25.24 -0.75
N ALA A 6 3.47 24.06 -0.44
CA ALA A 6 3.14 23.70 0.94
C ALA A 6 4.41 23.54 1.83
N PRO A 7 4.47 24.18 3.01
CA PRO A 7 5.56 23.99 3.95
C PRO A 7 5.57 22.53 4.46
N LYS A 8 6.63 21.78 4.15
CA LYS A 8 6.78 20.40 4.62
C LYS A 8 7.15 20.39 6.11
N PHE A 9 6.34 19.74 6.94
CA PHE A 9 6.57 19.64 8.38
C PHE A 9 7.57 18.53 8.73
N ASP A 10 8.57 18.87 9.56
CA ASP A 10 9.39 17.87 10.26
C ASP A 10 8.64 17.40 11.51
N ALA A 11 8.19 16.15 11.51
CA ALA A 11 7.52 15.54 12.66
C ALA A 11 8.53 15.19 13.78
N LEU A 12 8.60 16.03 14.82
CA LEU A 12 9.29 15.69 16.07
C LEU A 12 8.31 14.98 17.03
N LEU A 13 8.63 13.74 17.42
CA LEU A 13 7.78 12.91 18.28
C LEU A 13 7.77 13.41 19.74
N GLY A 14 6.63 13.91 20.21
CA GLY A 14 6.35 14.16 21.63
C GLY A 14 6.08 12.89 22.46
N ALA A 15 6.04 13.03 23.78
CA ALA A 15 5.87 11.91 24.72
C ALA A 15 4.47 11.26 24.60
N GLY A 16 4.44 9.93 24.45
CA GLY A 16 3.18 9.17 24.44
C GLY A 16 2.29 9.35 23.20
N GLY A 17 2.78 10.00 22.14
CA GLY A 17 1.96 10.35 20.97
C GLY A 17 1.07 11.59 21.20
N ALA A 18 1.13 12.21 22.38
CA ALA A 18 0.50 13.50 22.65
C ALA A 18 1.54 14.62 22.53
N GLY A 19 1.29 15.55 21.60
CA GLY A 19 2.16 16.72 21.36
C GLY A 19 3.06 16.54 20.13
N PHE A 20 2.46 16.65 18.95
CA PHE A 20 3.19 17.09 17.76
C PHE A 20 3.19 18.63 17.79
N GLU A 21 4.37 19.24 17.88
CA GLU A 21 4.52 20.63 17.47
C GLU A 21 4.69 20.65 15.94
N TRP A 22 3.62 21.03 15.25
CA TRP A 22 3.62 21.33 13.84
C TRP A 22 4.24 22.71 13.64
N ALA A 23 5.58 22.78 13.66
CA ALA A 23 6.28 24.03 13.42
C ALA A 23 6.44 24.26 11.92
N VAL A 24 5.77 25.29 11.39
CA VAL A 24 6.06 25.84 10.06
C VAL A 24 7.48 26.40 10.12
N ARG A 25 8.40 25.88 9.28
CA ARG A 25 9.73 26.45 9.14
C ARG A 25 9.91 27.01 7.75
N ASP A 26 10.14 28.31 7.69
CA ASP A 26 10.80 28.93 6.53
C ASP A 26 12.22 28.40 6.45
N SER A 27 12.56 27.79 5.31
CA SER A 27 13.89 27.31 4.91
C SER A 27 14.35 25.92 5.41
N TYR A 28 14.71 25.09 4.42
CA TYR A 28 15.31 23.76 4.54
C TYR A 28 16.78 23.83 4.97
N ASP A 29 17.17 23.02 5.96
CA ASP A 29 18.57 22.66 6.23
C ASP A 29 18.84 21.23 5.76
N VAL A 30 19.19 21.12 4.47
CA VAL A 30 19.39 19.85 3.75
C VAL A 30 20.57 19.03 4.30
N GLU A 31 21.45 19.64 5.12
CA GLU A 31 22.65 18.99 5.65
C GLU A 31 22.40 18.10 6.88
N ARG A 32 21.20 18.16 7.49
CA ARG A 32 20.91 17.38 8.71
C ARG A 32 20.38 15.96 8.47
N LEU A 33 20.05 15.61 7.23
CA LEU A 33 19.58 14.26 6.83
C LEU A 33 20.33 13.69 5.61
N SER A 34 21.40 14.34 5.14
CA SER A 34 22.17 13.85 3.99
C SER A 34 23.07 12.65 4.35
N VAL A 35 22.81 11.47 3.77
CA VAL A 35 23.71 10.29 3.77
C VAL A 35 24.53 10.23 2.47
N ALA A 36 24.93 11.37 1.91
CA ALA A 36 25.79 11.41 0.73
C ALA A 36 27.17 12.01 1.07
N LEU A 37 28.23 11.23 0.86
CA LEU A 37 29.61 11.75 0.88
C LEU A 37 29.80 12.79 -0.25
N PRO A 38 30.54 13.89 -0.04
CA PRO A 38 30.73 14.92 -1.05
C PRO A 38 31.50 14.35 -2.25
N ARG A 39 30.86 14.29 -3.43
CA ARG A 39 31.55 14.00 -4.70
C ARG A 39 32.20 15.29 -5.23
N PRO A 40 33.49 15.26 -5.63
CA PRO A 40 34.14 16.43 -6.21
C PRO A 40 33.63 16.72 -7.64
N PRO A 41 33.65 17.98 -8.08
CA PRO A 41 33.07 18.38 -9.36
C PRO A 41 33.91 17.87 -10.54
N VAL A 42 33.31 17.06 -11.41
CA VAL A 42 33.90 16.70 -12.70
C VAL A 42 33.46 17.73 -13.74
N ARG A 43 34.45 18.44 -14.33
CA ARG A 43 34.26 19.42 -15.40
C ARG A 43 33.60 18.78 -16.63
N ALA A 44 32.57 19.45 -17.15
CA ALA A 44 31.98 19.17 -18.45
C ALA A 44 33.02 19.32 -19.57
N SER A 45 33.02 18.37 -20.52
CA SER A 45 33.65 18.53 -21.83
C SER A 45 32.77 17.83 -22.86
N ALA A 46 32.51 18.56 -23.94
CA ALA A 46 31.42 18.37 -24.90
C ALA A 46 31.68 17.26 -25.95
N LEU A 47 30.58 16.55 -26.30
CA LEU A 47 30.14 16.04 -27.63
C LEU A 47 31.12 15.18 -28.50
N PRO A 48 30.69 14.42 -29.56
CA PRO A 48 29.41 14.51 -30.29
C PRO A 48 28.71 13.18 -30.66
N ALA A 49 27.52 13.36 -31.25
CA ALA A 49 26.59 12.39 -31.82
C ALA A 49 27.16 11.46 -32.91
N LYS A 50 26.52 10.30 -33.08
CA LYS A 50 26.33 9.62 -34.37
C LYS A 50 25.11 8.69 -34.34
N ALA A 51 24.26 8.87 -35.33
CA ALA A 51 23.16 7.99 -35.72
C ALA A 51 23.70 6.80 -36.51
N GLU A 52 23.08 5.62 -36.38
CA GLU A 52 22.96 4.62 -37.46
C GLU A 52 21.61 3.90 -37.35
N SER A 53 21.05 3.65 -38.54
CA SER A 53 19.73 3.14 -38.91
C SER A 53 19.79 1.67 -39.34
N GLU A 54 18.59 1.16 -39.70
CA GLU A 54 18.24 0.01 -40.57
C GLU A 54 17.65 -1.19 -39.82
N ALA A 55 16.33 -1.44 -39.96
CA ALA A 55 15.64 -2.18 -41.04
C ALA A 55 15.88 -3.69 -40.92
N ASP A 56 14.98 -4.63 -41.20
CA ASP A 56 13.64 -4.70 -41.77
C ASP A 56 13.19 -6.15 -41.46
N LEU A 57 11.89 -6.44 -41.46
CA LEU A 57 11.34 -7.68 -42.02
C LEU A 57 9.82 -7.66 -41.90
N ALA A 58 9.24 -7.12 -42.97
CA ALA A 58 7.86 -7.25 -43.36
C ALA A 58 7.48 -8.67 -43.81
N GLY A 59 6.17 -8.93 -43.76
CA GLY A 59 5.46 -10.00 -44.45
C GLY A 59 4.21 -10.37 -43.66
N GLY A 60 3.00 -9.87 -43.93
CA GLY A 60 2.40 -9.47 -45.21
C GLY A 60 1.33 -10.50 -45.58
N GLY A 61 0.06 -10.09 -45.58
CA GLY A 61 -1.06 -10.93 -46.02
C GLY A 61 -2.43 -10.43 -45.60
N GLY A 62 -2.91 -9.37 -46.25
CA GLY A 62 -4.28 -8.89 -46.11
C GLY A 62 -5.30 -9.74 -46.88
N GLY A 63 -6.57 -9.62 -46.47
CA GLY A 63 -7.72 -10.20 -47.14
C GLY A 63 -9.00 -9.49 -46.69
N ASN A 64 -9.43 -8.54 -47.52
CA ASN A 64 -10.62 -7.70 -47.39
C ASN A 64 -11.91 -8.51 -47.67
N GLY A 65 -13.06 -8.16 -47.09
CA GLY A 65 -14.35 -8.54 -47.70
C GLY A 65 -15.61 -8.52 -46.82
N SER A 66 -16.39 -7.47 -47.01
CA SER A 66 -17.87 -7.42 -47.06
C SER A 66 -18.75 -7.49 -45.80
N SER A 67 -19.52 -6.41 -45.71
CA SER A 67 -20.83 -6.21 -45.08
C SER A 67 -21.87 -7.22 -45.55
N ASP A 68 -22.72 -7.69 -44.63
CA ASP A 68 -24.16 -7.87 -44.88
C ASP A 68 -24.93 -7.91 -43.55
N THR A 69 -25.99 -7.11 -43.50
CA THR A 69 -27.05 -7.04 -42.49
C THR A 69 -28.20 -7.97 -42.88
N ILE A 70 -28.72 -8.81 -41.97
CA ILE A 70 -30.09 -9.36 -42.02
C ILE A 70 -30.68 -9.44 -40.59
N GLU A 71 -31.97 -9.12 -40.52
CA GLU A 71 -32.85 -8.98 -39.37
C GLU A 71 -33.31 -10.30 -38.73
N ALA A 72 -33.74 -10.16 -37.46
CA ALA A 72 -34.91 -10.73 -36.76
C ALA A 72 -35.29 -12.22 -36.89
N ASP A 73 -35.45 -12.87 -35.74
CA ASP A 73 -36.68 -13.50 -35.23
C ASP A 73 -36.39 -13.99 -33.79
N ASP A 74 -37.10 -13.46 -32.78
CA ASP A 74 -38.36 -14.00 -32.25
C ASP A 74 -38.19 -15.37 -31.60
N LEU A 75 -38.40 -15.42 -30.27
CA LEU A 75 -39.18 -16.41 -29.54
C LEU A 75 -39.00 -16.17 -28.03
N GLY A 76 -40.07 -15.75 -27.38
CA GLY A 76 -40.16 -15.59 -25.94
C GLY A 76 -40.63 -16.84 -25.20
N ASP A 77 -40.45 -16.72 -23.89
CA ASP A 77 -41.39 -17.09 -22.81
C ASP A 77 -41.47 -18.54 -22.30
N VAL A 78 -41.97 -18.61 -21.06
CA VAL A 78 -42.34 -19.76 -20.19
C VAL A 78 -41.22 -20.21 -19.24
N LEU A 79 -41.15 -19.73 -17.99
CA LEU A 79 -42.00 -19.90 -16.78
C LEU A 79 -41.67 -21.17 -15.96
N ASP A 80 -41.87 -21.01 -14.64
CA ASP A 80 -42.17 -22.02 -13.60
C ASP A 80 -40.99 -22.84 -13.04
N ASP A 81 -40.91 -23.18 -11.76
CA ASP A 81 -41.56 -22.77 -10.50
C ASP A 81 -40.87 -23.60 -9.39
N ASP A 82 -41.18 -23.29 -8.12
CA ASP A 82 -41.22 -24.20 -6.95
C ASP A 82 -39.88 -24.74 -6.39
N ASP A 83 -39.49 -24.30 -5.18
CA ASP A 83 -39.92 -24.80 -3.84
C ASP A 83 -39.21 -26.11 -3.45
N ASP A 84 -38.47 -26.08 -2.34
CA ASP A 84 -38.81 -26.90 -1.16
C ASP A 84 -37.83 -26.62 0.00
N ASP A 85 -38.47 -26.31 1.12
CA ASP A 85 -37.97 -26.29 2.50
C ASP A 85 -37.37 -27.65 2.91
N ASP A 86 -36.46 -27.66 3.90
CA ASP A 86 -36.79 -28.24 5.20
C ASP A 86 -35.58 -28.23 6.15
N GLU A 87 -35.89 -27.77 7.36
CA GLU A 87 -35.12 -27.83 8.60
C GLU A 87 -34.86 -29.29 9.02
N ASP A 88 -33.77 -29.57 9.73
CA ASP A 88 -33.85 -30.36 10.97
C ASP A 88 -32.52 -30.35 11.76
N ASP A 89 -32.72 -30.11 13.06
CA ASP A 89 -31.80 -30.22 14.19
C ASP A 89 -31.15 -31.62 14.31
N ASP A 90 -29.97 -31.68 14.92
CA ASP A 90 -29.78 -32.47 16.15
C ASP A 90 -28.38 -32.26 16.75
N GLU A 91 -28.38 -31.69 17.95
CA GLU A 91 -27.29 -31.72 18.93
C GLU A 91 -27.09 -33.16 19.43
N ASP A 92 -25.87 -33.70 19.37
CA ASP A 92 -25.49 -34.85 20.20
C ASP A 92 -24.07 -34.69 20.77
N ASP A 93 -24.07 -34.50 22.09
CA ASP A 93 -22.95 -34.40 23.02
C ASP A 93 -22.49 -35.82 23.40
N ASP A 94 -21.35 -36.29 22.89
CA ASP A 94 -20.79 -37.57 23.32
C ASP A 94 -19.29 -37.51 23.67
N LYS A 95 -19.05 -37.41 24.98
CA LYS A 95 -17.75 -37.53 25.64
C LYS A 95 -17.26 -38.97 25.59
N HIS A 96 -16.27 -39.26 24.76
CA HIS A 96 -15.43 -40.45 24.94
C HIS A 96 -13.93 -40.14 24.94
N SER A 97 -13.38 -40.13 26.16
CA SER A 97 -11.96 -40.22 26.43
C SER A 97 -11.42 -41.58 25.97
N GLY A 98 -10.69 -41.58 24.85
CA GLY A 98 -9.99 -42.75 24.33
C GLY A 98 -8.58 -42.38 23.91
N ALA A 99 -7.64 -42.44 24.84
CA ALA A 99 -6.22 -42.33 24.55
C ALA A 99 -5.77 -43.50 23.67
N ARG A 100 -5.41 -43.25 22.40
CA ARG A 100 -4.52 -44.11 21.60
C ARG A 100 -4.14 -43.50 20.26
N GLY A 101 -2.83 -43.42 20.04
CA GLY A 101 -2.20 -43.41 18.72
C GLY A 101 -1.79 -42.04 18.23
N ALA A 102 -0.48 -41.76 18.28
CA ALA A 102 0.16 -40.73 17.47
C ALA A 102 0.04 -41.12 15.99
N GLY A 103 -1.13 -40.86 15.41
CA GLY A 103 -1.28 -40.71 13.98
C GLY A 103 -0.76 -39.32 13.62
N SER A 104 0.08 -39.25 12.60
CA SER A 104 0.46 -38.01 11.94
C SER A 104 -0.80 -37.18 11.73
N ALA A 105 -0.92 -36.07 12.43
CA ALA A 105 -1.96 -35.09 12.14
C ALA A 105 -1.80 -34.77 10.66
N ALA A 106 -2.76 -35.19 9.84
CA ALA A 106 -2.91 -34.57 8.53
C ALA A 106 -3.03 -33.09 8.84
N SER A 107 -2.02 -32.31 8.44
CA SER A 107 -2.06 -30.86 8.57
C SER A 107 -3.41 -30.42 8.02
N ALA A 108 -4.17 -29.66 8.81
CA ALA A 108 -5.35 -28.98 8.29
C ALA A 108 -4.98 -28.35 6.94
N PRO A 109 -5.87 -28.39 5.93
CA PRO A 109 -5.59 -27.74 4.65
C PRO A 109 -5.10 -26.33 4.95
N ALA A 110 -3.92 -25.99 4.42
CA ALA A 110 -3.35 -24.67 4.63
C ALA A 110 -4.37 -23.64 4.17
N ASP A 111 -4.68 -22.67 5.02
CA ASP A 111 -5.57 -21.56 4.69
C ASP A 111 -5.12 -20.95 3.35
N PRO A 112 -5.99 -20.95 2.31
CA PRO A 112 -5.64 -20.44 0.98
C PRO A 112 -5.12 -19.01 1.02
N GLU A 113 -5.67 -18.17 1.91
CA GLU A 113 -5.25 -16.77 2.02
C GLU A 113 -3.84 -16.66 2.63
N LEU A 114 -3.55 -17.44 3.67
CA LEU A 114 -2.20 -17.52 4.23
C LEU A 114 -1.19 -18.11 3.24
N SER A 115 -1.63 -19.01 2.35
CA SER A 115 -0.78 -19.53 1.28
C SER A 115 -0.44 -18.45 0.28
N PHE A 116 -1.44 -17.71 -0.20
CA PHE A 116 -1.25 -16.61 -1.14
C PHE A 116 -0.39 -15.49 -0.54
N MET A 117 -0.66 -15.08 0.72
CA MET A 117 0.18 -14.14 1.46
C MET A 117 1.64 -14.57 1.49
N ARG A 118 1.91 -15.84 1.81
CA ARG A 118 3.26 -16.38 1.86
C ARG A 118 3.92 -16.32 0.49
N GLU A 119 3.23 -16.69 -0.58
CA GLU A 119 3.78 -16.69 -1.94
C GLU A 119 4.10 -15.29 -2.46
N VAL A 120 3.22 -14.31 -2.21
CA VAL A 120 3.49 -12.89 -2.53
C VAL A 120 4.70 -12.40 -1.74
N SER A 121 4.74 -12.69 -0.44
CA SER A 121 5.83 -12.27 0.46
C SER A 121 7.18 -12.88 0.03
N GLU A 122 7.24 -14.19 -0.23
CA GLU A 122 8.46 -14.87 -0.67
C GLU A 122 8.93 -14.38 -2.04
N THR A 123 8.00 -14.15 -2.98
CA THR A 123 8.31 -13.56 -4.28
C THR A 123 8.93 -12.17 -4.12
N PHE A 124 8.35 -11.33 -3.26
CA PHE A 124 8.87 -10.00 -3.00
C PHE A 124 10.24 -10.03 -2.26
N LEU A 125 10.39 -10.87 -1.24
CA LEU A 125 11.65 -11.06 -0.51
C LEU A 125 12.76 -11.58 -1.43
N ARG A 126 12.45 -12.50 -2.34
CA ARG A 126 13.38 -12.98 -3.36
C ARG A 126 13.83 -11.85 -4.29
N CYS A 127 12.92 -10.97 -4.70
CA CYS A 127 13.27 -9.79 -5.48
C CYS A 127 14.24 -8.87 -4.74
N ILE A 128 14.03 -8.66 -3.44
CA ILE A 128 14.94 -7.90 -2.58
C ILE A 128 16.31 -8.56 -2.48
N GLN A 129 16.36 -9.88 -2.23
CA GLN A 129 17.59 -10.63 -2.02
C GLN A 129 18.45 -10.70 -3.29
N LEU A 130 17.82 -11.00 -4.42
CA LEU A 130 18.49 -11.13 -5.71
C LEU A 130 18.78 -9.78 -6.37
N ARG A 131 18.33 -8.67 -5.76
CA ARG A 131 18.50 -7.30 -6.28
C ARG A 131 17.98 -7.19 -7.71
N PHE A 132 16.84 -7.83 -7.98
CA PHE A 132 16.23 -7.73 -9.29
C PHE A 132 15.83 -6.29 -9.60
N GLU A 133 15.87 -5.97 -10.89
CA GLU A 133 15.28 -4.73 -11.39
C GLU A 133 13.77 -4.75 -11.07
N PRO A 134 13.17 -3.65 -10.57
CA PRO A 134 11.77 -3.65 -10.13
C PRO A 134 10.79 -4.19 -11.17
N THR A 135 11.07 -4.00 -12.46
CA THR A 135 10.27 -4.56 -13.56
C THR A 135 10.16 -6.09 -13.53
N ASN A 136 11.18 -6.82 -13.09
CA ASN A 136 11.12 -8.28 -12.99
C ASN A 136 10.19 -8.73 -11.85
N ALA A 137 10.17 -7.99 -10.74
CA ALA A 137 9.26 -8.28 -9.63
C ALA A 137 7.80 -8.15 -10.07
N ILE A 138 7.50 -7.13 -10.91
CA ILE A 138 6.16 -6.92 -11.46
C ILE A 138 5.71 -8.12 -12.30
N ILE A 139 6.59 -8.68 -13.14
CA ILE A 139 6.24 -9.83 -14.00
C ILE A 139 5.88 -11.05 -13.16
N GLU A 140 6.69 -11.36 -12.15
CA GLU A 140 6.47 -12.54 -11.30
C GLU A 140 5.22 -12.40 -10.43
N LEU A 141 5.03 -11.23 -9.80
CA LEU A 141 3.84 -10.93 -9.01
C LEU A 141 2.56 -10.91 -9.87
N ASN A 142 2.63 -10.40 -11.10
CA ASN A 142 1.51 -10.48 -12.05
C ASN A 142 1.20 -11.92 -12.46
N GLY A 143 2.21 -12.76 -12.62
CA GLY A 143 2.03 -14.19 -12.89
C GLY A 143 1.30 -14.89 -11.74
N LEU A 144 1.71 -14.62 -10.50
CA LEU A 144 1.08 -15.15 -9.30
C LEU A 144 -0.37 -14.69 -9.16
N LYS A 145 -0.63 -13.39 -9.39
CA LYS A 145 -1.97 -12.80 -9.41
C LYS A 145 -2.91 -13.56 -10.36
N ILE A 146 -2.46 -13.84 -11.59
CA ILE A 146 -3.27 -14.53 -12.61
C ILE A 146 -3.47 -16.00 -12.25
N ALA A 147 -2.46 -16.65 -11.66
CA ALA A 147 -2.53 -18.06 -11.27
C ALA A 147 -3.57 -18.31 -10.15
N GLU A 148 -3.71 -17.36 -9.23
CA GLU A 148 -4.56 -17.46 -8.04
C GLU A 148 -5.90 -16.69 -8.18
N ASP A 149 -6.20 -16.15 -9.37
CA ASP A 149 -7.38 -15.34 -9.68
C ASP A 149 -7.59 -14.15 -8.72
N ARG A 150 -6.51 -13.39 -8.49
CA ARG A 150 -6.46 -12.26 -7.56
C ARG A 150 -6.43 -10.89 -8.26
N THR A 151 -6.58 -9.84 -7.48
CA THR A 151 -6.50 -8.44 -7.91
C THR A 151 -5.09 -7.86 -7.71
N PHE A 152 -4.86 -6.64 -8.24
CA PHE A 152 -3.63 -5.93 -7.94
C PHE A 152 -3.57 -5.46 -6.47
N ALA A 153 -4.71 -5.08 -5.89
CA ALA A 153 -4.84 -4.73 -4.47
C ALA A 153 -4.45 -5.89 -3.56
N ASP A 154 -4.85 -7.13 -3.88
CA ASP A 154 -4.46 -8.33 -3.11
C ASP A 154 -2.93 -8.52 -3.07
N CYS A 155 -2.24 -8.24 -4.18
CA CYS A 155 -0.78 -8.23 -4.19
C CYS A 155 -0.22 -7.05 -3.38
N ALA A 156 -0.77 -5.84 -3.55
CA ALA A 156 -0.31 -4.64 -2.85
C ALA A 156 -0.37 -4.81 -1.33
N ARG A 157 -1.46 -5.38 -0.82
CA ARG A 157 -1.69 -5.74 0.58
C ARG A 157 -0.52 -6.51 1.18
N TYR A 158 -0.07 -7.57 0.51
CA TYR A 158 1.00 -8.42 1.03
C TYR A 158 2.42 -7.90 0.74
N ILE A 159 2.60 -7.14 -0.34
CA ILE A 159 3.86 -6.39 -0.56
C ILE A 159 4.06 -5.37 0.58
N PHE A 160 3.02 -4.61 0.91
CA PHE A 160 3.07 -3.57 1.92
C PHE A 160 3.29 -4.11 3.33
N THR A 161 2.55 -5.14 3.73
CA THR A 161 2.75 -5.77 5.04
C THR A 161 4.12 -6.47 5.14
N THR A 162 4.65 -7.01 4.05
CA THR A 162 6.04 -7.50 4.00
C THR A 162 7.06 -6.37 4.16
N LEU A 163 6.83 -5.19 3.56
CA LEU A 163 7.68 -4.00 3.75
C LEU A 163 7.71 -3.54 5.22
N LEU A 164 6.56 -3.56 5.89
CA LEU A 164 6.47 -3.29 7.33
C LEU A 164 7.22 -4.35 8.14
N SER A 165 7.00 -5.64 7.85
CA SER A 165 7.68 -6.75 8.53
C SER A 165 9.20 -6.75 8.36
N LEU A 166 9.74 -6.27 7.24
CA LEU A 166 11.19 -6.11 7.03
C LEU A 166 11.87 -5.11 7.98
N CYS A 167 11.08 -4.35 8.75
CA CYS A 167 11.56 -3.43 9.78
C CYS A 167 11.58 -4.07 11.18
N LEU A 168 11.12 -5.32 11.31
CA LEU A 168 11.00 -6.08 12.54
C LEU A 168 11.67 -7.45 12.41
N PRO A 169 12.01 -8.14 13.51
CA PRO A 169 12.62 -9.46 13.43
C PRO A 169 11.76 -10.45 12.69
N ALA A 170 12.39 -11.34 11.92
CA ALA A 170 11.68 -12.32 11.10
C ALA A 170 10.60 -13.04 11.91
N SER A 171 9.36 -13.01 11.40
CA SER A 171 8.25 -13.78 11.96
C SER A 171 8.53 -15.27 11.81
N PRO A 172 7.83 -16.15 12.54
CA PRO A 172 7.99 -17.60 12.40
C PRO A 172 7.88 -18.11 10.96
N MET A 173 7.12 -17.41 10.11
CA MET A 173 6.98 -17.70 8.68
C MET A 173 8.33 -17.60 7.93
N PHE A 174 9.18 -16.63 8.28
CA PHE A 174 10.43 -16.35 7.56
C PHE A 174 11.70 -16.66 8.37
N ALA A 175 11.59 -16.92 9.68
CA ALA A 175 12.72 -17.04 10.61
C ALA A 175 13.67 -18.21 10.30
N ALA A 176 13.18 -19.30 9.72
CA ALA A 176 13.98 -20.46 9.32
C ALA A 176 14.36 -20.45 7.82
N GLY A 177 13.94 -19.43 7.08
CA GLY A 177 14.07 -19.35 5.63
C GLY A 177 15.37 -18.70 5.16
N GLU A 178 15.62 -18.83 3.86
CA GLU A 178 16.72 -18.21 3.14
C GLU A 178 16.72 -16.67 3.17
N TYR A 179 15.57 -16.08 3.52
CA TYR A 179 15.35 -14.64 3.64
C TYR A 179 15.63 -14.06 5.05
N ALA A 180 15.98 -14.89 6.04
CA ALA A 180 16.11 -14.46 7.43
C ALA A 180 17.13 -13.31 7.63
N ASN A 181 18.14 -13.24 6.76
CA ASN A 181 19.16 -12.18 6.76
C ASN A 181 18.64 -10.79 6.31
N LEU A 182 17.44 -10.71 5.72
CA LEU A 182 16.82 -9.45 5.32
C LEU A 182 16.19 -8.71 6.50
N PHE A 183 15.89 -9.42 7.58
CA PHE A 183 15.23 -8.91 8.78
C PHE A 183 16.25 -8.49 9.85
N PRO A 184 15.96 -7.44 10.65
CA PRO A 184 16.79 -7.10 11.79
C PRO A 184 16.80 -8.20 12.85
N ALA A 185 17.92 -8.37 13.56
CA ALA A 185 18.04 -9.39 14.60
C ALA A 185 17.22 -9.09 15.87
N ALA A 186 16.90 -7.81 16.12
CA ALA A 186 16.16 -7.37 17.30
C ALA A 186 15.15 -6.27 16.92
N ALA A 187 13.99 -6.29 17.59
CA ALA A 187 12.95 -5.29 17.40
C ALA A 187 13.33 -3.98 18.13
N PRO A 188 13.03 -2.81 17.54
CA PRO A 188 13.06 -1.55 18.28
C PRO A 188 12.06 -1.56 19.45
N ASP A 189 12.39 -0.91 20.56
CA ASP A 189 11.49 -0.79 21.71
C ASP A 189 10.41 0.28 21.45
N VAL A 190 9.27 -0.17 20.94
CA VAL A 190 8.12 0.70 20.61
C VAL A 190 7.44 1.32 21.82
N SER A 191 7.81 0.96 23.06
CA SER A 191 7.36 1.69 24.26
C SER A 191 8.06 3.04 24.41
N THR A 192 9.23 3.20 23.79
CA THR A 192 10.05 4.42 23.85
C THR A 192 9.89 5.27 22.59
N THR A 193 10.08 6.59 22.73
CA THR A 193 10.12 7.49 21.58
C THR A 193 11.27 7.14 20.63
N GLU A 194 12.44 6.79 21.16
CA GLU A 194 13.61 6.44 20.34
C GLU A 194 13.39 5.17 19.50
N GLY A 195 12.78 4.13 20.08
CA GLY A 195 12.44 2.92 19.34
C GLY A 195 11.39 3.17 18.26
N LYS A 196 10.37 3.99 18.55
CA LYS A 196 9.39 4.45 17.54
C LYS A 196 10.04 5.21 16.38
N VAL A 197 10.92 6.17 16.68
CA VAL A 197 11.70 6.90 15.65
C VAL A 197 12.53 5.94 14.81
N THR A 198 13.17 4.96 15.45
CA THR A 198 14.02 3.97 14.78
C THR A 198 13.20 3.11 13.83
N LEU A 199 12.04 2.62 14.28
CA LEU A 199 11.12 1.83 13.46
C LEU A 199 10.59 2.63 12.27
N LEU A 200 10.12 3.86 12.50
CA LEU A 200 9.64 4.74 11.45
C LEU A 200 10.73 5.07 10.42
N ARG A 201 11.97 5.32 10.86
CA ARG A 201 13.10 5.56 9.97
C ARG A 201 13.42 4.33 9.11
N ALA A 202 13.39 3.14 9.71
CA ALA A 202 13.58 1.89 8.97
C ALA A 202 12.50 1.73 7.90
N PHE A 203 11.23 1.96 8.27
CA PHE A 203 10.11 1.91 7.33
C PHE A 203 10.26 2.91 6.19
N LYS A 204 10.51 4.19 6.49
CA LYS A 204 10.74 5.23 5.45
C LYS A 204 11.86 4.82 4.50
N ALA A 205 12.96 4.25 5.00
CA ALA A 205 14.05 3.78 4.14
C ALA A 205 13.63 2.62 3.20
N ARG A 206 12.78 1.69 3.67
CA ARG A 206 12.21 0.63 2.83
C ARG A 206 11.23 1.20 1.80
N LEU A 207 10.36 2.10 2.23
CA LEU A 207 9.37 2.74 1.38
C LEU A 207 10.02 3.60 0.29
N SER A 208 11.07 4.37 0.59
CA SER A 208 11.81 5.10 -0.45
C SER A 208 12.49 4.19 -1.47
N GLN A 209 12.78 2.94 -1.12
CA GLN A 209 13.40 1.98 -2.04
C GLN A 209 12.37 1.24 -2.91
N TRP A 210 11.20 0.93 -2.36
CA TRP A 210 10.21 0.03 -2.98
C TRP A 210 8.84 0.65 -3.20
N GLY A 211 8.64 1.92 -2.82
CA GLY A 211 7.37 2.64 -2.94
C GLY A 211 6.90 2.77 -4.38
N GLU A 212 7.81 3.03 -5.33
CA GLU A 212 7.44 3.07 -6.75
C GLU A 212 6.88 1.72 -7.22
N LEU A 213 7.53 0.60 -6.84
CA LEU A 213 7.03 -0.74 -7.16
C LEU A 213 5.64 -0.94 -6.56
N MET A 214 5.45 -0.56 -5.29
CA MET A 214 4.17 -0.71 -4.60
C MET A 214 3.07 0.10 -5.27
N ALA A 215 3.34 1.36 -5.65
CA ALA A 215 2.41 2.21 -6.38
C ALA A 215 2.00 1.61 -7.74
N ARG A 216 2.85 0.79 -8.39
CA ARG A 216 2.45 0.07 -9.61
C ARG A 216 1.35 -0.97 -9.38
N PHE A 217 1.08 -1.39 -8.14
CA PHE A 217 -0.01 -2.31 -7.80
C PHE A 217 -1.27 -1.59 -7.29
N LEU A 218 -1.24 -0.26 -7.19
CA LEU A 218 -2.40 0.56 -6.80
C LEU A 218 -2.93 1.25 -8.07
N LYS A 219 -3.92 0.64 -8.72
CA LYS A 219 -4.41 1.05 -10.05
C LYS A 219 -5.52 2.09 -9.99
N SER A 220 -6.22 2.17 -8.87
CA SER A 220 -7.31 3.11 -8.61
C SER A 220 -7.14 3.75 -7.23
N GLU A 221 -8.00 4.73 -6.95
CA GLU A 221 -8.20 5.27 -5.60
C GLU A 221 -8.69 4.17 -4.64
N ASP A 222 -9.66 3.35 -5.06
CA ASP A 222 -10.15 2.21 -4.29
C ASP A 222 -9.02 1.26 -3.85
N ASP A 223 -8.06 0.93 -4.74
CA ASP A 223 -6.92 0.08 -4.37
C ASP A 223 -6.06 0.71 -3.26
N GLN A 224 -5.97 2.05 -3.22
CA GLN A 224 -5.23 2.78 -2.18
C GLN A 224 -6.02 2.81 -0.87
N VAL A 225 -7.35 2.96 -0.92
CA VAL A 225 -8.22 2.83 0.26
C VAL A 225 -8.10 1.42 0.85
N GLU A 226 -8.15 0.38 0.02
CA GLU A 226 -7.94 -1.02 0.44
C GLU A 226 -6.56 -1.25 1.08
N LEU A 227 -5.53 -0.54 0.62
CA LEU A 227 -4.21 -0.55 1.27
C LEU A 227 -4.25 0.06 2.66
N LEU A 228 -5.03 1.13 2.87
CA LEU A 228 -5.20 1.76 4.19
C LEU A 228 -5.99 0.87 5.14
N LEU A 229 -7.06 0.23 4.67
CA LEU A 229 -7.80 -0.77 5.43
C LEU A 229 -6.91 -1.96 5.81
N THR A 230 -6.10 -2.46 4.87
CA THR A 230 -5.06 -3.45 5.15
C THR A 230 -4.12 -3.01 6.27
N PHE A 231 -3.72 -1.73 6.28
CA PHE A 231 -2.82 -1.22 7.30
C PHE A 231 -3.46 -1.20 8.69
N GLU A 232 -4.76 -0.91 8.76
CA GLU A 232 -5.54 -0.99 9.99
C GLU A 232 -5.56 -2.42 10.52
N GLU A 233 -5.96 -3.38 9.70
CA GLU A 233 -6.05 -4.79 10.07
C GLU A 233 -4.68 -5.33 10.51
N PHE A 234 -3.60 -4.94 9.81
CA PHE A 234 -2.25 -5.28 10.21
C PHE A 234 -1.91 -4.71 11.60
N CYS A 235 -2.21 -3.43 11.85
CA CYS A 235 -1.97 -2.79 13.14
C CYS A 235 -2.85 -3.34 14.28
N GLY A 236 -4.09 -3.73 13.97
CA GLY A 236 -5.05 -4.37 14.87
C GLY A 236 -4.72 -5.83 15.17
N ASN A 237 -3.94 -6.48 14.30
CA ASN A 237 -3.77 -7.93 14.22
C ASN A 237 -5.12 -8.64 14.01
N GLU A 238 -5.83 -8.21 12.97
CA GLU A 238 -7.16 -8.71 12.60
C GLU A 238 -7.08 -9.57 11.32
N GLY A 239 -8.03 -10.49 11.15
CA GLY A 239 -8.13 -11.34 9.97
C GLY A 239 -6.90 -12.22 9.78
N VAL A 240 -6.30 -12.18 8.58
CA VAL A 240 -5.11 -12.97 8.23
C VAL A 240 -3.89 -12.66 9.13
N PHE A 241 -3.91 -11.50 9.81
CA PHE A 241 -2.86 -11.04 10.71
C PHE A 241 -3.07 -11.47 12.17
N GLU A 242 -4.10 -12.23 12.51
CA GLU A 242 -4.28 -12.82 13.85
C GLU A 242 -3.24 -13.93 14.15
N SER A 243 -2.53 -14.38 13.12
CA SER A 243 -1.57 -15.48 13.20
C SER A 243 -0.49 -15.24 14.28
N PRO A 244 -0.10 -16.28 15.05
CA PRO A 244 0.99 -16.18 16.01
C PRO A 244 2.29 -15.69 15.36
N GLY A 245 2.75 -14.51 15.78
CA GLY A 245 3.96 -13.89 15.24
C GLY A 245 3.72 -12.83 14.16
N ALA A 246 2.46 -12.45 13.88
CA ALA A 246 2.18 -11.13 13.32
C ALA A 246 2.68 -10.04 14.29
N GLN A 247 3.28 -8.99 13.73
CA GLN A 247 3.96 -7.96 14.52
C GLN A 247 3.40 -6.56 14.23
N GLY A 248 2.22 -6.49 13.62
CA GLY A 248 1.69 -5.21 13.14
C GLY A 248 1.29 -4.26 14.27
N GLY A 249 0.97 -4.77 15.46
CA GLY A 249 0.80 -3.95 16.66
C GLY A 249 1.97 -3.00 16.99
N ALA A 250 3.19 -3.30 16.51
CA ALA A 250 4.35 -2.40 16.64
C ALA A 250 4.17 -1.06 15.90
N PHE A 251 3.36 -1.04 14.84
CA PHE A 251 3.06 0.14 14.03
C PHE A 251 1.80 0.89 14.46
N ALA A 252 0.98 0.32 15.35
CA ALA A 252 -0.30 0.92 15.72
C ALA A 252 -0.16 2.36 16.27
N ALA A 253 0.88 2.63 17.08
CA ALA A 253 1.16 3.96 17.61
C ALA A 253 1.87 4.89 16.61
N LEU A 254 2.32 4.34 15.48
CA LEU A 254 2.98 5.04 14.36
C LEU A 254 2.07 5.20 13.14
N PHE A 255 0.80 4.76 13.24
CA PHE A 255 -0.13 4.73 12.11
C PHE A 255 -0.19 6.07 11.35
N PRO A 256 -0.38 7.23 12.02
CA PRO A 256 -0.45 8.50 11.29
C PRO A 256 0.87 8.85 10.58
N GLN A 257 2.02 8.44 11.13
CA GLN A 257 3.32 8.73 10.52
C GLN A 257 3.65 7.81 9.35
N VAL A 258 3.14 6.57 9.38
CA VAL A 258 3.21 5.65 8.25
C VAL A 258 2.28 6.13 7.13
N LEU A 259 1.04 6.54 7.48
CA LEU A 259 0.08 7.14 6.56
C LEU A 259 0.68 8.36 5.85
N GLN A 260 1.23 9.31 6.62
CA GLN A 260 1.91 10.47 6.06
C GLN A 260 3.11 10.08 5.20
N ALA A 261 3.89 9.06 5.57
CA ALA A 261 5.03 8.61 4.77
C ALA A 261 4.62 8.02 3.41
N LEU A 262 3.44 7.37 3.34
CA LEU A 262 2.86 6.87 2.10
C LEU A 262 2.45 8.04 1.19
N TYR A 263 1.80 9.06 1.77
CA TYR A 263 1.45 10.30 1.06
C TYR A 263 2.69 11.06 0.57
N ASP A 264 3.66 11.33 1.45
CA ASP A 264 4.89 12.09 1.14
C ASP A 264 5.73 11.47 0.01
N LEU A 265 5.62 10.15 -0.19
CA LEU A 265 6.34 9.39 -1.21
C LEU A 265 5.48 9.04 -2.44
N ASP A 266 4.34 9.70 -2.62
CA ASP A 266 3.43 9.54 -3.76
C ASP A 266 2.98 8.08 -3.97
N VAL A 267 2.82 7.34 -2.87
CA VAL A 267 2.30 5.97 -2.91
C VAL A 267 0.77 5.98 -2.88
N ILE A 268 0.21 6.83 -2.04
CA ILE A 268 -1.22 7.10 -1.93
C ILE A 268 -1.47 8.58 -2.21
N SER A 269 -2.63 8.91 -2.75
CA SER A 269 -3.05 10.27 -3.06
C SER A 269 -3.82 10.90 -1.89
N GLU A 270 -4.07 12.20 -2.00
CA GLU A 270 -4.90 12.92 -1.04
C GLU A 270 -6.33 12.39 -1.04
N GLU A 271 -6.88 12.21 -2.23
CA GLU A 271 -8.25 11.74 -2.48
C GLU A 271 -8.48 10.39 -1.81
N ALA A 272 -7.54 9.44 -1.95
CA ALA A 272 -7.65 8.15 -1.28
C ALA A 272 -7.61 8.25 0.25
N VAL A 273 -6.80 9.16 0.81
CA VAL A 273 -6.74 9.37 2.26
C VAL A 273 -8.04 9.98 2.79
N LEU A 274 -8.62 10.93 2.05
CA LEU A 274 -9.89 11.55 2.41
C LEU A 274 -11.06 10.58 2.22
N ALA A 275 -11.10 9.80 1.13
CA ALA A 275 -12.10 8.78 0.89
C ALA A 275 -12.11 7.71 2.00
N TRP A 276 -10.93 7.24 2.41
CA TRP A 276 -10.79 6.35 3.56
C TRP A 276 -11.34 6.98 4.86
N ALA A 277 -11.06 8.26 5.10
CA ALA A 277 -11.52 8.95 6.29
C ALA A 277 -13.05 9.13 6.30
N ASP A 278 -13.64 9.42 5.14
CA ASP A 278 -15.07 9.60 4.96
C ASP A 278 -15.83 8.27 5.09
N GLU A 279 -15.31 7.17 4.53
CA GLU A 279 -15.87 5.82 4.70
C GLU A 279 -15.98 5.44 6.19
N LYS A 280 -14.98 5.84 6.97
CA LYS A 280 -14.89 5.57 8.41
C LYS A 280 -15.65 6.59 9.28
N GLU A 281 -16.22 7.66 8.71
CA GLU A 281 -16.87 8.72 9.49
C GLU A 281 -18.09 8.21 10.29
N HIS A 282 -18.75 7.16 9.82
CA HIS A 282 -19.94 6.62 10.49
C HIS A 282 -19.72 5.22 11.07
N ALA A 283 -18.48 4.73 11.03
CA ALA A 283 -18.09 3.46 11.63
C ALA A 283 -18.11 3.50 13.17
N ASP A 284 -18.12 2.34 13.80
CA ASP A 284 -18.13 2.23 15.25
C ASP A 284 -16.79 2.69 15.87
N ALA A 285 -16.80 3.06 17.16
CA ALA A 285 -15.63 3.60 17.84
C ALA A 285 -14.38 2.69 17.78
N GLN A 286 -14.59 1.37 17.71
CA GLN A 286 -13.54 0.36 17.56
C GLN A 286 -12.87 0.41 16.19
N GLU A 287 -13.65 0.66 15.13
CA GLU A 287 -13.18 0.72 13.74
C GLU A 287 -12.58 2.08 13.39
N ARG A 288 -12.86 3.11 14.20
CA ARG A 288 -12.33 4.47 14.05
C ARG A 288 -11.00 4.73 14.77
N VAL A 289 -10.44 3.75 15.46
CA VAL A 289 -9.24 3.94 16.31
C VAL A 289 -8.08 4.57 15.54
N PHE A 290 -7.87 4.17 14.28
CA PHE A 290 -6.79 4.70 13.45
C PHE A 290 -7.15 6.01 12.73
N LEU A 291 -8.42 6.21 12.37
CA LEU A 291 -8.96 7.49 11.91
C LEU A 291 -8.75 8.58 12.96
N ASP A 292 -9.20 8.33 14.20
CA ASP A 292 -9.14 9.32 15.27
C ASP A 292 -7.68 9.69 15.61
N ARG A 293 -6.75 8.73 15.53
CA ARG A 293 -5.30 8.97 15.67
C ARG A 293 -4.72 9.83 14.55
N SER A 294 -5.31 9.78 13.36
CA SER A 294 -4.86 10.47 12.15
C SER A 294 -5.58 11.80 11.92
N SER A 295 -6.54 12.16 12.77
CA SER A 295 -7.38 13.37 12.68
C SER A 295 -6.62 14.64 12.29
N LYS A 296 -5.47 14.93 12.91
CA LYS A 296 -4.67 16.13 12.58
C LYS A 296 -4.13 16.13 11.16
N PHE A 297 -3.77 14.96 10.62
CA PHE A 297 -3.29 14.84 9.25
C PHE A 297 -4.44 14.99 8.26
N ILE A 298 -5.60 14.40 8.57
CA ILE A 298 -6.82 14.55 7.75
C ILE A 298 -7.31 16.00 7.73
N GLU A 299 -7.33 16.67 8.89
CA GLU A 299 -7.68 18.09 9.01
C GLU A 299 -6.73 18.95 8.16
N TRP A 300 -5.43 18.67 8.22
CA TRP A 300 -4.43 19.37 7.40
C TRP A 300 -4.69 19.21 5.90
N LEU A 301 -4.98 18.00 5.41
CA LEU A 301 -5.30 17.77 4.00
C LEU A 301 -6.54 18.58 3.58
N ARG A 302 -7.62 18.52 4.38
CA ARG A 302 -8.85 19.27 4.08
C ARG A 302 -8.66 20.78 4.03
N THR A 303 -7.80 21.33 4.90
CA THR A 303 -7.52 22.78 4.90
C THR A 303 -6.57 23.23 3.79
N ALA A 304 -5.77 22.32 3.22
CA ALA A 304 -4.84 22.67 2.16
C ALA A 304 -5.55 22.99 0.83
N ASP A 305 -6.76 22.42 0.62
CA ASP A 305 -7.58 22.64 -0.58
C ASP A 305 -8.36 23.97 -0.50
N ASP A 306 -8.76 24.42 0.70
CA ASP A 306 -9.56 25.65 0.91
C ASP A 306 -8.76 26.97 0.72
N ASP A 307 -7.42 26.96 0.80
CA ASP A 307 -6.57 28.17 0.73
C ASP A 307 -6.20 28.58 -0.73
N ASP A 308 -6.47 27.76 -1.74
CA ASP A 308 -6.09 28.01 -3.16
C ASP A 308 -7.21 28.69 -4.00
N ASP A 309 -8.39 28.96 -3.42
CA ASP A 309 -9.59 29.50 -4.12
C ASP A 309 -9.84 31.03 -3.91
N ASP A 310 -8.93 31.76 -3.24
CA ASP A 310 -9.12 33.16 -2.81
C ASP A 310 -8.31 34.23 -3.62
N GLU A 311 -8.03 34.01 -4.91
CA GLU A 311 -7.41 35.02 -5.81
C GLU A 311 -8.18 35.29 -7.12
N GLU A 312 -9.48 35.59 -7.06
CA GLU A 312 -10.17 36.33 -8.14
C GLU A 312 -11.19 37.32 -7.56
N ASP A 313 -10.79 38.58 -7.29
CA ASP A 313 -11.73 39.71 -7.42
C ASP A 313 -11.02 41.08 -7.55
N ASP A 314 -11.34 41.72 -8.68
CA ASP A 314 -11.51 43.15 -8.94
C ASP A 314 -10.38 44.16 -8.69
N ASP A 315 -9.75 44.63 -9.78
CA ASP A 315 -9.23 45.99 -9.92
C ASP A 315 -9.26 46.43 -11.42
N ASP A 316 -10.47 46.58 -11.99
CA ASP A 316 -10.69 47.39 -13.20
C ASP A 316 -11.47 48.66 -12.80
N GLU A 317 -10.79 49.57 -12.09
CA GLU A 317 -11.26 50.94 -11.89
C GLU A 317 -11.14 51.76 -13.19
N GLU A 318 -12.26 52.39 -13.55
CA GLU A 318 -12.51 53.27 -14.68
C GLU A 318 -11.43 54.38 -14.83
N ASP A 319 -10.80 54.48 -16.01
CA ASP A 319 -9.96 55.64 -16.35
C ASP A 319 -10.72 56.57 -17.30
N ASP A 320 -11.02 57.75 -16.78
CA ASP A 320 -11.61 58.92 -17.42
C ASP A 320 -10.78 59.41 -18.62
N GLU A 321 -11.33 59.39 -19.83
CA GLU A 321 -10.80 60.15 -20.97
C GLU A 321 -11.57 61.48 -21.15
N GLU A 322 -11.07 62.55 -20.51
CA GLU A 322 -11.21 63.94 -20.99
C GLU A 322 -9.83 64.56 -21.26
N GLU A 323 -9.41 64.63 -22.53
CA GLU A 323 -8.92 65.82 -23.27
C GLU A 323 -8.38 65.49 -24.68
#